data_AF-A0A1G6WH20-F1
#
_entry.id   AF-A0A1G6WH20-F1
#
_cell.length_a   1.000
_cell.length_b   1.000
_cell.length_c   1.000
_cell.angle_alpha   90.00
_cell.angle_beta   90.00
_cell.angle_gamma   90.00
#
_symmetry.space_group_name_H-M   'P 1'
#
loop_
_entity.id
_entity.type
_entity.pdbx_description
1 polymer ?
#
loop_
_entity_poly.entity_id
_entity_poly.type
_entity_poly.pdbx_seq_one_letter_code
_entity_poly.pdbx_strand_id
1 'polypeptide(L)' 'MLHLYFERPVPAQRTGVIDHMAFTARDLRAVKARFDQSGTKYELRQQAGAGTWQLFCHDPNGAKVELDFDASEKP' A
#
# COMPACT_ATOMS: atom_id res chain seq x y z
N MET A 1 -18.91 -3.68 1.55
CA MET A 1 -18.77 -2.30 1.04
C MET A 1 -17.84 -1.55 1.98
N LEU A 2 -16.65 -1.16 1.52
CA LEU A 2 -15.69 -0.34 2.26
C LEU A 2 -15.91 1.12 1.88
N HIS A 3 -16.11 2.01 2.86
CA HIS A 3 -16.21 3.45 2.62
C HIS A 3 -14.92 4.12 3.08
N LEU A 4 -14.18 4.69 2.12
CA LEU A 4 -12.98 5.48 2.36
C LEU A 4 -13.39 6.95 2.41
N TYR A 5 -13.13 7.61 3.54
CA TYR A 5 -13.34 9.04 3.69
C TYR A 5 -11.97 9.72 3.74
N PHE A 6 -11.75 10.64 2.82
CA PHE A 6 -10.56 11.49 2.82
C PHE A 6 -10.92 12.84 3.46
N GLU A 7 -9.94 13.53 4.08
CA GLU A 7 -10.07 14.90 4.63
C GLU A 7 -10.92 15.08 5.90
N ARG A 8 -11.31 13.99 6.56
CA ARG A 8 -12.00 14.07 7.86
C ARG A 8 -11.02 13.79 9.00
N PRO A 9 -10.99 14.61 10.08
CA PRO A 9 -10.10 14.35 11.20
C PRO A 9 -10.37 12.98 11.80
N VAL A 10 -9.29 12.23 12.03
CA VAL A 10 -9.32 10.91 12.65
C VAL A 10 -9.94 11.06 14.05
N PRO A 11 -10.96 10.25 14.43
CA PRO A 11 -11.55 10.30 15.76
C PRO A 11 -10.50 10.12 16.86
N ALA A 12 -10.59 10.89 17.95
CA ALA A 12 -9.65 10.81 19.07
C ALA A 12 -9.63 9.41 19.74
N GLN A 13 -10.75 8.69 19.66
CA GLN A 13 -10.88 7.32 20.17
C GLN A 13 -10.51 6.32 19.07
N ARG A 14 -9.34 5.70 19.19
CA ARG A 14 -8.90 4.59 18.31
C ARG A 14 -9.55 3.27 18.77
N THR A 15 -10.82 3.04 18.45
CA THR A 15 -11.46 1.72 18.65
C THR A 15 -11.39 0.89 17.36
N GLY A 16 -10.90 -0.35 17.45
CA GLY A 16 -10.84 -1.28 16.30
C GLY A 16 -9.74 -0.95 15.30
N VAL A 17 -8.48 -1.17 15.68
CA VAL A 17 -7.30 -0.78 14.89
C VAL A 17 -7.17 -1.69 13.66
N ILE A 18 -7.39 -1.13 12.47
CA ILE A 18 -6.96 -1.75 11.22
C ILE A 18 -5.44 -1.51 11.10
N ASP A 19 -4.65 -2.58 11.01
CA ASP A 19 -3.19 -2.50 10.87
C ASP A 19 -2.80 -1.95 9.49
N HIS A 20 -3.39 -2.50 8.43
CA HIS A 20 -3.22 -2.05 7.05
C HIS A 20 -4.36 -2.56 6.16
N MET A 21 -4.47 -1.97 4.96
CA MET A 21 -5.29 -2.50 3.87
C MET A 21 -4.38 -3.03 2.77
N ALA A 22 -4.53 -4.30 2.41
CA ALA A 22 -3.77 -4.94 1.35
C ALA A 22 -4.62 -5.12 0.08
N PHE A 23 -4.01 -4.91 -1.08
CA PHE A 23 -4.62 -5.10 -2.39
C PHE A 23 -3.72 -5.92 -3.29
N THR A 24 -4.29 -6.85 -4.05
CA THR A 24 -3.57 -7.45 -5.18
C THR A 24 -3.48 -6.45 -6.31
N ALA A 25 -2.27 -6.23 -6.81
CA ALA A 25 -1.96 -5.35 -7.92
C ALA A 25 -1.27 -6.14 -9.04
N ARG A 26 -1.10 -5.48 -10.19
CA ARG A 26 -0.40 -6.01 -11.36
C ARG A 26 0.43 -4.90 -11.97
N ASP A 27 1.45 -5.28 -12.72
CA ASP A 27 2.38 -4.37 -13.38
C ASP A 27 3.14 -3.53 -12.35
N LEU A 28 3.98 -4.22 -11.56
CA LEU A 28 4.83 -3.65 -10.53
C LEU A 28 5.65 -2.49 -11.08
N ARG A 29 6.21 -2.62 -12.28
CA ARG A 29 7.00 -1.56 -12.93
C ARG A 29 6.18 -0.30 -13.13
N ALA A 30 4.97 -0.42 -13.72
CA ALA A 30 4.13 0.75 -13.96
C ALA A 30 3.62 1.38 -12.66
N VAL A 31 3.24 0.57 -11.67
CA VAL A 31 2.81 1.09 -10.37
C VAL A 31 3.96 1.81 -9.67
N LYS A 32 5.14 1.19 -9.59
CA LYS A 32 6.35 1.81 -9.02
C LYS A 32 6.67 3.14 -9.71
N ALA A 33 6.62 3.18 -11.05
CA ALA A 33 6.86 4.41 -11.81
C ALA A 33 5.87 5.54 -11.46
N ARG A 34 4.60 5.21 -11.16
CA ARG A 34 3.62 6.20 -10.70
C ARG A 34 3.98 6.77 -9.33
N PHE A 35 4.41 5.93 -8.39
CA PHE A 35 4.88 6.37 -7.08
C PHE A 35 6.14 7.25 -7.18
N ASP A 36 7.10 6.85 -8.03
CA ASP A 36 8.31 7.63 -8.29
C ASP A 36 7.97 9.01 -8.89
N GLN A 37 7.03 9.05 -9.84
CA GLN A 37 6.61 10.29 -10.50
C GLN A 37 5.80 11.22 -9.59
N SER A 38 5.02 10.68 -8.65
CA SER A 38 4.26 11.46 -7.68
C SER A 38 5.10 11.93 -6.48
N GLY A 39 6.30 11.38 -6.29
CA GLY A 39 7.12 11.62 -5.10
C GLY A 39 6.53 11.01 -3.82
N THR A 40 5.53 10.13 -3.95
CA THR A 40 4.93 9.43 -2.81
C THR A 40 5.93 8.44 -2.24
N LYS A 41 6.23 8.55 -0.94
CA LYS A 41 7.15 7.63 -0.26
C LYS A 41 6.55 6.23 -0.21
N TYR A 42 7.35 5.23 -0.56
CA TYR A 42 7.00 3.82 -0.44
C TYR A 42 8.21 2.98 -0.02
N GLU A 43 7.94 1.79 0.47
CA GLU A 43 8.92 0.71 0.68
C GLU A 43 8.55 -0.44 -0.25
N LEU A 44 9.48 -0.89 -1.09
CA LEU A 44 9.30 -2.07 -1.92
C LEU A 44 10.21 -3.19 -1.41
N ARG A 45 9.64 -4.37 -1.15
CA ARG A 45 10.39 -5.55 -0.71
C ARG A 45 9.84 -6.83 -1.33
N GLN A 46 10.66 -7.87 -1.33
CA GLN A 46 10.24 -9.21 -1.71
C GLN A 46 10.05 -10.08 -0.46
N GLN A 47 8.90 -10.73 -0.35
CA GLN A 47 8.57 -11.58 0.79
C GLN A 47 9.44 -12.85 0.78
N ALA A 48 10.10 -13.13 1.89
CA ALA A 48 10.87 -14.35 2.04
C ALA A 48 9.98 -15.60 1.91
N GLY A 49 10.45 -16.61 1.18
CA GLY A 49 9.70 -17.84 0.92
C GLY A 49 8.77 -17.73 -0.29
N ALA A 50 7.69 -16.96 -0.18
CA ALA A 50 6.68 -16.85 -1.24
C ALA A 50 7.18 -16.09 -2.49
N GLY A 51 8.15 -15.19 -2.34
CA GLY A 51 8.69 -14.39 -3.44
C GLY A 51 7.78 -13.27 -3.92
N THR A 52 6.57 -13.13 -3.36
CA THR A 52 5.63 -12.04 -3.63
C THR A 52 6.31 -10.68 -3.44
N TRP A 53 6.12 -9.78 -4.39
CA TRP A 53 6.56 -8.40 -4.25
C TRP A 53 5.52 -7.61 -3.48
N GLN A 54 5.97 -6.80 -2.52
CA GLN A 54 5.10 -6.03 -1.65
C GLN A 54 5.54 -4.56 -1.63
N LEU A 55 4.65 -3.67 -2.02
CA LEU A 55 4.85 -2.22 -1.94
C LEU A 55 4.00 -1.66 -0.79
N PHE A 56 4.66 -1.04 0.18
CA PHE A 56 4.02 -0.39 1.33
C PHE A 56 4.06 1.13 1.18
N CYS A 57 2.94 1.77 1.49
CA CYS A 57 2.86 3.22 1.58
C CYS A 57 1.85 3.63 2.67
N HIS A 58 1.73 4.93 2.90
CA HIS A 58 0.69 5.49 3.77
C HIS A 58 -0.23 6.39 2.95
N ASP A 59 -1.53 6.32 3.24
CA ASP A 59 -2.48 7.30 2.73
C ASP A 59 -2.26 8.67 3.42
N PRO A 60 -2.91 9.75 2.94
CA PRO A 60 -2.79 11.07 3.55
C PRO A 60 -3.22 11.16 5.03
N ASN A 61 -4.02 10.20 5.51
CA ASN A 61 -4.48 10.12 6.91
C ASN A 61 -3.56 9.26 7.79
N GLY A 62 -2.49 8.69 7.23
CA GLY A 62 -1.53 7.84 7.93
C GLY A 62 -1.95 6.36 8.02
N ALA A 63 -2.97 5.93 7.29
CA ALA A 63 -3.31 4.51 7.20
C ALA A 63 -2.32 3.78 6.28
N LYS A 64 -1.83 2.62 6.73
CA LYS A 64 -0.91 1.80 5.95
C LYS A 64 -1.65 1.07 4.83
N VAL A 65 -1.07 1.14 3.63
CA VAL A 65 -1.55 0.47 2.43
C VAL A 65 -0.46 -0.45 1.89
N GLU A 66 -0.85 -1.65 1.50
CA GLU A 66 0.00 -2.68 0.93
C GLU A 66 -0.51 -3.08 -0.45
N LEU A 67 0.39 -3.17 -1.42
CA LEU A 67 0.13 -3.69 -2.77
C LEU A 67 0.98 -4.93 -2.99
N ASP A 68 0.33 -6.07 -3.20
CA ASP A 68 0.96 -7.35 -3.49
C ASP A 68 0.98 -7.61 -5.00
N PHE A 69 2.13 -8.03 -5.51
CA PHE A 69 2.35 -8.37 -6.92
C PHE A 69 2.92 -9.78 -7.04
N ASP A 70 2.70 -10.39 -8.20
CA ASP A 70 3.18 -11.74 -8.47
C ASP A 70 4.71 -11.83 -8.38
N ALA A 71 5.22 -12.94 -7.86
CA ALA A 71 6.65 -13.16 -7.64
C ALA A 71 7.48 -13.11 -8.94
N SER A 72 6.86 -13.36 -10.09
CA SER A 72 7.51 -13.31 -11.41
C SER A 72 7.68 -11.90 -11.97
N GLU A 73 7.00 -10.91 -11.39
CA GLU A 73 7.11 -9.52 -11.82
C GLU A 73 8.48 -8.90 -11.49
N LYS A 74 8.83 -7.84 -12.22
CA LYS A 74 10.12 -7.16 -12.10
C LYS A 74 9.92 -5.65 -11.90
N PRO A 75 10.48 -5.06 -10.83
CA PRO A 75 10.37 -3.63 -10.58
C PRO A 75 11.08 -2.75 -11.62
#